data_AF-A0A2D5Z5S3-F1
#
_entry.id   AF-A0A2D5Z5S3-F1
#
_cell.length_a   1.000
_cell.length_b   1.000
_cell.length_c   1.000
_cell.angle_alpha   90.00
_cell.angle_beta   90.00
_cell.angle_gamma   90.00
#
_symmetry.space_group_name_H-M   'P 1'
#
loop_
_entity.id
_entity.type
_entity.pdbx_description
1 polymer ?
#
loop_
_entity_poly.entity_id
_entity_poly.type
_entity_poly.pdbx_seq_one_letter_code
_entity_poly.pdbx_strand_id
1 'polypeptide(L)'
;MSCRIAGAFFVTAVSMSGALFADAPAVLVEDREVGDFDTETDYDRARGFDRALIGDTASLVDQGEFQITIGSAYEDDDDLETVEMFVEIEYGVRDWLEVGIKVPYLFLMPKPSDEDDVDGLGDVSLSVAVGLLAHHPVLVSASLEVTIPTGNEDRSGDLGEGQTVFEPSVAMDVALGDAELVVQIGSEIINDNATFDFEVTLAYEIGEFVPSLGFEGSLDGHSKEALIVPGIG
;
A
#
# COMPACT_ATOMS: atom_id res chain seq x y z
N MET A 1 21.01 5.68 17.33
CA MET A 1 19.80 6.46 17.08
C MET A 1 20.12 7.32 15.89
N SER A 2 20.03 6.72 14.70
CA SER A 2 19.82 7.51 13.51
C SER A 2 18.34 7.92 13.56
N CYS A 3 18.05 9.14 13.11
CA CYS A 3 16.70 9.67 13.09
C CYS A 3 16.37 9.81 11.62
N ARG A 4 15.79 8.76 11.01
CA ARG A 4 15.28 8.85 9.65
C ARG A 4 14.13 9.86 9.63
N ILE A 5 14.23 10.85 8.77
CA ILE A 5 13.09 11.73 8.46
C ILE A 5 12.40 11.03 7.31
N ALA A 6 11.28 10.35 7.59
CA ALA A 6 10.44 9.83 6.53
C ALA A 6 10.04 10.99 5.62
N GLY A 7 10.33 10.82 4.33
CA GLY A 7 10.22 11.89 3.37
C GLY A 7 8.76 12.24 3.05
N ALA A 8 8.62 13.30 2.26
CA ALA A 8 7.32 13.70 1.77
C ALA A 8 6.88 12.74 0.66
N PHE A 9 5.76 12.05 0.87
CA PHE A 9 5.12 11.24 -0.15
C PHE A 9 4.12 12.09 -0.92
N PHE A 10 4.08 11.91 -2.24
CA PHE A 10 3.03 12.48 -3.08
C PHE A 10 2.42 11.35 -3.91
N VAL A 11 1.19 10.99 -3.58
CA VAL A 11 0.44 9.95 -4.29
C VAL A 11 -0.69 10.62 -5.07
N THR A 12 -0.81 10.29 -6.35
CA THR A 12 -1.98 10.65 -7.14
C THR A 12 -2.64 9.36 -7.63
N ALA A 13 -3.68 8.93 -6.94
CA ALA A 13 -4.48 7.80 -7.35
C ALA A 13 -5.46 8.22 -8.47
N VAL A 14 -5.49 7.48 -9.58
CA VAL A 14 -6.50 7.65 -10.63
C VAL A 14 -7.25 6.34 -10.77
N SER A 15 -8.37 6.23 -10.04
CA SER A 15 -9.29 5.12 -10.24
C SER A 15 -10.03 5.29 -11.58
N MET A 16 -9.91 4.30 -12.46
CA MET A 16 -10.64 4.23 -13.72
C MET A 16 -11.53 2.98 -13.71
N SER A 17 -12.77 3.11 -13.24
CA SER A 17 -13.76 2.04 -13.37
C SER A 17 -14.18 1.90 -14.84
N GLY A 18 -13.66 0.88 -15.51
CA GLY A 18 -13.96 0.56 -16.90
C GLY A 18 -14.26 -0.92 -17.06
N ALA A 19 -15.53 -1.28 -17.29
CA ALA A 19 -15.94 -2.65 -17.62
C ALA A 19 -15.41 -3.04 -19.01
N LEU A 20 -14.14 -3.47 -19.10
CA LEU A 20 -13.50 -3.83 -20.37
C LEU A 20 -13.82 -5.26 -20.85
N PHE A 21 -14.47 -6.08 -20.01
CA PHE A 21 -14.76 -7.49 -20.31
C PHE A 21 -16.21 -7.90 -19.97
N ALA A 22 -17.20 -7.20 -20.54
CA ALA A 22 -18.59 -7.64 -20.46
C ALA A 22 -18.88 -8.72 -21.52
N ASP A 23 -18.48 -9.98 -21.27
CA ASP A 23 -19.08 -11.18 -21.90
C ASP A 23 -18.58 -12.52 -21.30
N ALA A 24 -18.52 -12.63 -19.96
CA ALA A 24 -18.36 -13.91 -19.28
C ALA A 24 -19.72 -14.41 -18.75
N PRO A 25 -20.17 -15.66 -19.05
CA PRO A 25 -21.44 -16.16 -18.55
C PRO A 25 -21.38 -16.34 -17.02
N ALA A 26 -22.29 -15.65 -16.33
CA ALA A 26 -22.44 -15.68 -14.88
C ALA A 26 -22.71 -17.11 -14.37
N VAL A 27 -21.89 -17.54 -13.41
CA VAL A 27 -22.17 -18.70 -12.56
C VAL A 27 -23.04 -18.20 -11.42
N LEU A 28 -24.27 -18.73 -11.33
CA LEU A 28 -25.19 -18.51 -10.21
C LEU A 28 -24.54 -19.00 -8.91
N VAL A 29 -24.13 -18.07 -8.06
CA VAL A 29 -23.84 -18.29 -6.64
C VAL A 29 -25.10 -17.92 -5.88
N GLU A 30 -25.59 -18.82 -5.03
CA GLU A 30 -26.82 -18.63 -4.27
C GLU A 30 -26.71 -17.42 -3.33
N ASP A 31 -27.68 -16.50 -3.45
CA ASP A 31 -27.90 -15.35 -2.59
C ASP A 31 -28.03 -15.79 -1.13
N ARG A 32 -27.15 -15.27 -0.29
CA ARG A 32 -27.32 -15.29 1.15
C ARG A 32 -27.95 -13.95 1.51
N GLU A 33 -29.22 -13.95 1.90
CA GLU A 33 -29.93 -12.74 2.37
C GLU A 33 -29.18 -12.11 3.56
N VAL A 34 -28.39 -11.08 3.26
CA VAL A 34 -27.85 -10.12 4.22
C VAL A 34 -28.84 -8.96 4.23
N GLY A 35 -29.34 -8.60 5.42
CA GLY A 35 -30.50 -7.71 5.56
C GLY A 35 -30.28 -6.30 5.00
N ASP A 36 -31.37 -5.69 4.53
CA ASP A 36 -31.51 -4.30 4.10
C ASP A 36 -30.94 -3.33 5.14
N PHE A 37 -29.65 -3.05 5.05
CA PHE A 37 -29.02 -1.80 5.45
C PHE A 37 -28.63 -1.07 4.16
N ASP A 38 -28.66 0.25 4.19
CA ASP A 38 -28.30 1.12 3.05
C ASP A 38 -26.78 1.07 2.84
N THR A 39 -26.26 -0.11 2.47
CA THR A 39 -24.83 -0.46 2.48
C THR A 39 -24.01 0.36 1.50
N GLU A 40 -24.62 0.90 0.45
CA GLU A 40 -23.91 1.67 -0.58
C GLU A 40 -23.26 2.94 0.00
N THR A 41 -23.95 3.67 0.89
CA THR A 41 -23.45 4.98 1.35
C THR A 41 -22.30 4.85 2.36
N ASP A 42 -22.33 3.83 3.21
CA ASP A 42 -21.28 3.59 4.21
C ASP A 42 -20.03 2.94 3.58
N TYR A 43 -20.20 2.11 2.55
CA TYR A 43 -19.07 1.56 1.78
C TYR A 43 -18.34 2.64 0.95
N ASP A 44 -19.09 3.54 0.31
CA ASP A 44 -18.49 4.65 -0.45
C ASP A 44 -17.68 5.61 0.44
N ARG A 45 -18.02 5.72 1.72
CA ARG A 45 -17.28 6.54 2.69
C ARG A 45 -15.93 5.95 3.08
N ALA A 46 -15.88 4.65 3.38
CA ALA A 46 -14.61 3.97 3.69
C ALA A 46 -13.60 4.14 2.53
N ARG A 47 -14.09 4.11 1.28
CA ARG A 47 -13.26 4.39 0.09
C ARG A 47 -12.68 5.79 -0.01
N GLY A 48 -13.31 6.78 0.64
CA GLY A 48 -12.83 8.16 0.64
C GLY A 48 -11.51 8.29 1.38
N PHE A 49 -11.38 7.59 2.51
CA PHE A 49 -10.15 7.55 3.31
C PHE A 49 -9.08 6.68 2.67
N ASP A 50 -9.48 5.59 2.04
CA ASP A 50 -8.62 4.66 1.30
C ASP A 50 -7.68 5.37 0.30
N ARG A 51 -8.20 6.42 -0.35
CA ARG A 51 -7.45 7.25 -1.31
C ARG A 51 -6.54 8.29 -0.67
N ALA A 52 -6.80 8.63 0.59
CA ALA A 52 -6.09 9.65 1.35
C ALA A 52 -4.96 9.07 2.22
N LEU A 53 -5.02 7.79 2.52
CA LEU A 53 -4.02 7.07 3.29
C LEU A 53 -2.90 6.56 2.38
N ILE A 54 -1.68 6.61 2.90
CA ILE A 54 -0.48 6.11 2.22
C ILE A 54 -0.20 4.76 2.88
N GLY A 55 -0.59 3.65 2.26
CA GLY A 55 -0.36 2.30 2.78
C GLY A 55 -1.40 1.29 2.32
N ASP A 56 -1.16 0.00 2.58
CA ASP A 56 -2.15 -1.04 2.33
C ASP A 56 -3.29 -0.89 3.34
N THR A 57 -4.52 -0.84 2.84
CA THR A 57 -5.71 -0.80 3.68
C THR A 57 -6.42 -2.15 3.71
N ALA A 58 -7.47 -2.27 4.53
CA ALA A 58 -8.31 -3.46 4.54
C ALA A 58 -9.34 -3.48 3.39
N SER A 59 -9.50 -2.36 2.68
CA SER A 59 -10.36 -2.22 1.51
C SER A 59 -9.71 -2.87 0.28
N LEU A 60 -10.55 -3.35 -0.63
CA LEU A 60 -10.12 -3.99 -1.89
C LEU A 60 -10.84 -3.34 -3.07
N VAL A 61 -10.21 -3.39 -4.23
CA VAL A 61 -10.78 -3.06 -5.54
C VAL A 61 -11.96 -3.98 -5.84
N ASP A 62 -13.06 -3.38 -6.29
CA ASP A 62 -14.28 -4.09 -6.66
C ASP A 62 -14.07 -5.14 -7.74
N GLN A 63 -14.89 -6.20 -7.71
CA GLN A 63 -14.84 -7.25 -8.71
C GLN A 63 -15.00 -6.68 -10.14
N GLY A 64 -14.00 -6.94 -10.97
CA GLY A 64 -13.97 -6.53 -12.37
C GLY A 64 -13.49 -5.10 -12.59
N GLU A 65 -13.10 -4.39 -11.53
CA GLU A 65 -12.54 -3.04 -11.61
C GLU A 65 -11.01 -3.05 -11.60
N PHE A 66 -10.44 -2.00 -12.17
CA PHE A 66 -9.01 -1.73 -12.14
C PHE A 66 -8.77 -0.43 -11.38
N GLN A 67 -7.74 -0.44 -10.54
CA GLN A 67 -7.17 0.77 -9.95
C GLN A 67 -5.77 0.97 -10.52
N ILE A 68 -5.45 2.22 -10.85
CA ILE A 68 -4.12 2.60 -11.31
C ILE A 68 -3.62 3.73 -10.41
N THR A 69 -2.51 3.48 -9.74
CA THR A 69 -1.88 4.44 -8.85
C THR A 69 -0.55 4.88 -9.44
N ILE A 70 -0.33 6.19 -9.50
CA ILE A 70 0.95 6.78 -9.89
C ILE A 70 1.42 7.60 -8.70
N GLY A 71 2.58 7.25 -8.16
CA GLY A 71 3.10 7.87 -6.96
C GLY A 71 4.58 8.15 -7.04
N SER A 72 5.04 8.94 -6.08
CA SER A 72 6.45 9.11 -5.80
C SER A 72 6.72 9.11 -4.30
N ALA A 73 7.80 8.44 -3.90
CA ALA A 73 8.33 8.45 -2.55
C ALA A 73 9.72 9.11 -2.53
N TYR A 74 10.05 9.74 -1.42
CA TYR A 74 11.38 10.26 -1.14
C TYR A 74 11.85 9.70 0.19
N GLU A 75 13.07 9.18 0.23
CA GLU A 75 13.74 8.75 1.45
C GLU A 75 15.10 9.45 1.53
N ASP A 76 15.44 9.97 2.71
CA ASP A 76 16.71 10.63 2.98
C ASP A 76 17.41 9.91 4.13
N ASP A 77 18.43 9.13 3.78
CA ASP A 77 19.33 8.45 4.68
C ASP A 77 20.65 9.21 4.85
N ASP A 78 21.38 8.87 5.93
CA ASP A 78 22.68 9.46 6.24
C ASP A 78 23.67 9.37 5.04
N ASP A 79 23.57 8.28 4.27
CA ASP A 79 24.48 7.94 3.18
C ASP A 79 23.82 7.93 1.78
N LEU A 80 22.50 8.14 1.66
CA LEU A 80 21.78 7.95 0.39
C LEU A 80 20.48 8.76 0.36
N GLU A 81 20.22 9.50 -0.72
CA GLU A 81 18.86 9.97 -1.02
C GLU A 81 18.25 9.07 -2.10
N THR A 82 17.01 8.64 -1.87
CA THR A 82 16.25 7.82 -2.81
C THR A 82 14.99 8.57 -3.21
N VAL A 83 14.78 8.72 -4.52
CA VAL A 83 13.48 9.10 -5.08
C VAL A 83 12.94 7.89 -5.83
N GLU A 84 11.80 7.38 -5.40
CA GLU A 84 11.05 6.36 -6.13
C GLU A 84 9.92 7.05 -6.88
N MET A 85 9.75 6.73 -8.16
CA MET A 85 8.50 6.93 -8.89
C MET A 85 7.93 5.57 -9.21
N PHE A 86 6.64 5.35 -8.99
CA PHE A 86 6.05 4.05 -9.26
C PHE A 86 4.72 4.14 -10.00
N VAL A 87 4.43 3.06 -10.73
CA VAL A 87 3.10 2.78 -11.25
C VAL A 87 2.65 1.47 -10.66
N GLU A 88 1.46 1.49 -10.07
CA GLU A 88 0.79 0.34 -9.50
C GLU A 88 -0.54 0.12 -10.20
N ILE A 89 -0.84 -1.15 -10.47
CA ILE A 89 -2.08 -1.58 -11.11
C ILE A 89 -2.67 -2.71 -10.27
N GLU A 90 -3.87 -2.50 -9.78
CA GLU A 90 -4.63 -3.47 -8.99
C GLU A 90 -5.89 -3.89 -9.75
N TYR A 91 -6.32 -5.13 -9.56
CA TYR A 91 -7.50 -5.69 -10.19
C TYR A 91 -8.30 -6.55 -9.20
N GLY A 92 -9.56 -6.17 -8.97
CA GLY A 92 -10.50 -6.95 -8.19
C GLY A 92 -10.93 -8.20 -8.95
N VAL A 93 -10.38 -9.36 -8.60
CA VAL A 93 -10.75 -10.65 -9.20
C VAL A 93 -12.13 -11.09 -8.70
N ARG A 94 -12.41 -10.83 -7.42
CA ARG A 94 -13.65 -11.05 -6.68
C ARG A 94 -13.78 -9.97 -5.61
N ASP A 95 -14.96 -9.79 -5.03
CA ASP A 95 -15.18 -8.86 -3.90
C ASP A 95 -14.32 -9.16 -2.65
N TRP A 96 -13.66 -10.32 -2.61
CA TRP A 96 -12.77 -10.75 -1.53
C TRP A 96 -11.34 -11.05 -2.00
N LEU A 97 -11.02 -10.87 -3.29
CA LEU A 97 -9.73 -11.22 -3.87
C LEU A 97 -9.28 -10.17 -4.86
N GLU A 98 -8.11 -9.61 -4.60
CA GLU A 98 -7.44 -8.65 -5.45
C GLU A 98 -6.03 -9.16 -5.81
N VAL A 99 -5.56 -8.76 -6.98
CA VAL A 99 -4.17 -8.93 -7.39
C VAL A 99 -3.61 -7.62 -7.88
N GLY A 100 -2.34 -7.35 -7.60
CA GLY A 100 -1.65 -6.13 -8.01
C GLY A 100 -0.28 -6.38 -8.61
N ILE A 101 0.21 -5.38 -9.33
CA ILE A 101 1.59 -5.28 -9.79
C ILE A 101 2.09 -3.85 -9.59
N LYS A 102 3.26 -3.70 -8.98
CA LYS A 102 3.95 -2.42 -8.79
C LYS A 102 5.25 -2.42 -9.58
N VAL A 103 5.48 -1.36 -10.34
CA VAL A 103 6.70 -1.15 -11.14
C VAL A 103 7.36 0.15 -10.70
N PRO A 104 8.45 0.08 -9.91
CA PRO A 104 9.18 1.27 -9.47
C PRO A 104 10.28 1.67 -10.45
N TYR A 105 10.57 2.97 -10.47
CA TYR A 105 11.72 3.62 -11.09
C TYR A 105 12.43 4.44 -10.03
N LEU A 106 13.67 4.06 -9.73
CA LEU A 106 14.45 4.63 -8.64
C LEU A 106 15.47 5.64 -9.16
N PHE A 107 15.70 6.69 -8.37
CA PHE A 107 16.84 7.59 -8.47
C PHE A 107 17.59 7.54 -7.14
N LEU A 108 18.80 7.01 -7.17
CA LEU A 108 19.71 6.88 -6.05
C LEU A 108 20.78 7.97 -6.14
N MET A 109 20.90 8.77 -5.08
CA MET A 109 21.83 9.89 -4.97
C MET A 109 22.72 9.68 -3.73
N PRO A 110 23.85 8.96 -3.86
CA PRO A 110 24.72 8.63 -2.72
C PRO A 110 25.34 9.86 -2.06
N LYS A 111 25.57 9.77 -0.75
CA LYS A 111 26.31 10.74 0.07
C LYS A 111 27.56 10.06 0.63
N PRO A 112 28.78 10.60 0.46
CA PRO A 112 29.15 11.88 -0.16
C PRO A 112 29.26 11.84 -1.70
N SER A 113 29.18 13.03 -2.33
CA SER A 113 29.04 13.29 -3.78
C SER A 113 30.17 12.81 -4.71
N ASP A 114 31.05 11.93 -4.25
CA ASP A 114 32.13 11.37 -5.05
C ASP A 114 31.67 10.14 -5.85
N GLU A 115 30.47 9.63 -5.58
CA GLU A 115 29.79 8.60 -6.36
C GLU A 115 28.80 9.23 -7.36
N ASP A 116 28.66 8.60 -8.53
CA ASP A 116 27.75 9.08 -9.57
C ASP A 116 26.30 8.73 -9.20
N ASP A 117 25.36 9.64 -9.46
CA ASP A 117 23.92 9.35 -9.34
C ASP A 117 23.53 8.19 -10.25
N VAL A 118 22.59 7.36 -9.78
CA VAL A 118 22.18 6.14 -10.46
C VAL A 118 20.67 6.12 -10.57
N ASP A 119 20.15 5.88 -11.76
CA ASP A 119 18.71 5.76 -11.95
C ASP A 119 18.34 4.53 -12.80
N GLY A 120 17.13 4.03 -12.61
CA GLY A 120 16.62 2.94 -13.43
C GLY A 120 15.37 2.28 -12.86
N LEU A 121 14.93 1.22 -13.55
CA LEU A 121 13.86 0.36 -13.01
C LEU A 121 14.38 -0.36 -11.76
N GLY A 122 13.57 -0.29 -10.71
CA GLY A 122 13.74 -1.10 -9.52
C GLY A 122 13.13 -2.49 -9.68
N ASP A 123 13.00 -3.19 -8.56
CA ASP A 123 12.40 -4.52 -8.52
C ASP A 123 10.88 -4.44 -8.65
N VAL A 124 10.31 -5.30 -9.51
CA VAL A 124 8.86 -5.39 -9.71
C VAL A 124 8.23 -6.21 -8.60
N SER A 125 7.16 -5.69 -8.02
CA SER A 125 6.37 -6.39 -7.02
C SER A 125 5.07 -6.95 -7.59
N LEU A 126 4.68 -8.13 -7.11
CA LEU A 126 3.36 -8.72 -7.34
C LEU A 126 2.65 -8.88 -6.00
N SER A 127 1.42 -8.40 -5.91
CA SER A 127 0.63 -8.49 -4.69
C SER A 127 -0.62 -9.37 -4.89
N VAL A 128 -1.03 -10.02 -3.81
CA VAL A 128 -2.36 -10.66 -3.69
C VAL A 128 -2.95 -10.27 -2.35
N ALA A 129 -4.19 -9.80 -2.35
CA ALA A 129 -4.91 -9.43 -1.14
C ALA A 129 -6.23 -10.21 -1.03
N VAL A 130 -6.56 -10.62 0.18
CA VAL A 130 -7.74 -11.44 0.50
C VAL A 130 -8.53 -10.78 1.61
N GLY A 131 -9.80 -10.46 1.32
CA GLY A 131 -10.76 -9.95 2.28
C GLY A 131 -11.17 -11.05 3.25
N LEU A 132 -10.79 -10.91 4.52
CA LEU A 132 -11.11 -11.86 5.59
C LEU A 132 -12.45 -11.51 6.25
N LEU A 133 -12.75 -10.22 6.37
CA LEU A 133 -14.00 -9.69 6.90
C LEU A 133 -14.38 -8.43 6.12
N ALA A 134 -15.54 -8.43 5.49
CA ALA A 134 -16.07 -7.29 4.73
C ALA A 134 -17.44 -6.88 5.29
N HIS A 135 -17.47 -6.43 6.54
CA HIS A 135 -18.71 -6.11 7.23
C HIS A 135 -18.60 -4.80 7.99
N HIS A 136 -19.21 -3.74 7.46
CA HIS A 136 -19.26 -2.44 8.13
C HIS A 136 -19.76 -2.59 9.59
N PRO A 137 -19.08 -1.96 10.57
CA PRO A 137 -18.05 -0.93 10.41
C PRO A 137 -16.60 -1.45 10.38
N VAL A 138 -16.37 -2.76 10.19
CA VAL A 138 -15.03 -3.36 10.27
C VAL A 138 -14.68 -4.10 8.98
N LEU A 139 -13.54 -3.74 8.40
CA LEU A 139 -12.92 -4.45 7.30
C LEU A 139 -11.62 -5.10 7.79
N VAL A 140 -11.32 -6.30 7.30
CA VAL A 140 -10.06 -6.99 7.57
C VAL A 140 -9.59 -7.66 6.29
N SER A 141 -8.35 -7.39 5.90
CA SER A 141 -7.69 -8.05 4.77
C SER A 141 -6.38 -8.71 5.24
N ALA A 142 -5.91 -9.67 4.45
CA ALA A 142 -4.54 -10.14 4.51
C ALA A 142 -3.94 -10.06 3.12
N SER A 143 -2.72 -9.56 3.01
CA SER A 143 -2.01 -9.46 1.73
C SER A 143 -0.68 -10.21 1.79
N LEU A 144 -0.16 -10.51 0.60
CA LEU A 144 1.21 -10.93 0.39
C LEU A 144 1.72 -10.19 -0.84
N GLU A 145 2.74 -9.37 -0.63
CA GLU A 145 3.56 -8.82 -1.71
C GLU A 145 4.82 -9.68 -1.91
N VAL A 146 5.20 -9.84 -3.16
CA VAL A 146 6.41 -10.56 -3.58
C VAL A 146 7.19 -9.69 -4.55
N THR A 147 8.34 -9.20 -4.09
CA THR A 147 9.26 -8.37 -4.87
C THR A 147 10.27 -9.25 -5.58
N ILE A 148 10.35 -9.14 -6.91
CA ILE A 148 11.18 -10.00 -7.75
C ILE A 148 12.40 -9.21 -8.23
N PRO A 149 13.63 -9.76 -8.08
CA PRO A 149 14.87 -9.07 -8.46
C PRO A 149 14.94 -8.93 -9.99
N THR A 150 14.41 -7.82 -10.47
CA THR A 150 14.25 -7.49 -11.90
C THR A 150 14.86 -6.14 -12.22
N GLY A 151 15.25 -5.40 -11.19
CA GLY A 151 16.03 -4.18 -11.26
C GLY A 151 17.40 -4.43 -11.88
N ASN A 152 18.04 -3.34 -12.30
CA ASN A 152 19.32 -3.41 -12.98
C ASN A 152 20.47 -3.62 -11.98
N GLU A 153 20.77 -4.87 -11.63
CA GLU A 153 21.89 -5.26 -10.75
C GLU A 153 23.28 -4.90 -11.34
N ASP A 154 23.39 -4.78 -12.67
CA ASP A 154 24.66 -4.51 -13.37
C ASP A 154 25.08 -3.02 -13.35
N ARG A 155 24.29 -2.13 -12.73
CA ARG A 155 24.64 -0.71 -12.55
C ARG A 155 25.28 -0.54 -11.17
N SER A 156 26.39 0.19 -11.14
CA SER A 156 27.05 0.62 -9.90
C SER A 156 26.04 1.39 -9.06
N GLY A 157 25.48 0.79 -8.00
CA GLY A 157 24.45 1.40 -7.15
C GLY A 157 23.36 0.45 -6.66
N ASP A 158 23.30 -0.80 -7.15
CA ASP A 158 22.33 -1.82 -6.71
C ASP A 158 20.87 -1.31 -6.72
N LEU A 159 20.33 -1.04 -7.91
CA LEU A 159 18.93 -0.58 -8.11
C LEU A 159 17.86 -1.64 -7.75
N GLY A 160 18.28 -2.80 -7.28
CA GLY A 160 17.44 -3.87 -6.76
C GLY A 160 18.24 -4.64 -5.72
N GLU A 161 17.57 -5.37 -4.85
CA GLU A 161 18.23 -6.07 -3.74
C GLU A 161 18.92 -7.36 -4.17
N GLY A 162 18.72 -7.75 -5.43
CA GLY A 162 19.20 -9.00 -6.04
C GLY A 162 18.58 -10.24 -5.41
N GLN A 163 17.50 -10.07 -4.64
CA GLN A 163 16.85 -11.10 -3.86
C GLN A 163 15.34 -10.98 -3.98
N THR A 164 14.65 -12.09 -3.73
CA THR A 164 13.19 -12.07 -3.63
C THR A 164 12.80 -11.71 -2.20
N VAL A 165 11.98 -10.68 -2.06
CA VAL A 165 11.40 -10.23 -0.78
C VAL A 165 9.96 -10.73 -0.69
N PHE A 166 9.57 -11.19 0.49
CA PHE A 166 8.17 -11.54 0.78
C PHE A 166 7.64 -10.66 1.90
N GLU A 167 6.52 -10.00 1.64
CA GLU A 167 5.90 -9.05 2.56
C GLU A 167 4.46 -9.46 2.87
N PRO A 168 4.24 -10.48 3.73
CA PRO A 168 2.91 -10.77 4.22
C PRO A 168 2.45 -9.68 5.20
N SER A 169 1.21 -9.21 5.05
CA SER A 169 0.61 -8.25 5.97
C SER A 169 -0.86 -8.54 6.25
N VAL A 170 -1.37 -7.93 7.31
CA VAL A 170 -2.79 -7.94 7.70
C VAL A 170 -3.18 -6.51 8.04
N ALA A 171 -4.25 -6.03 7.42
CA ALA A 171 -4.83 -4.71 7.68
C ALA A 171 -6.23 -4.86 8.27
N MET A 172 -6.61 -3.91 9.12
CA MET A 172 -7.93 -3.77 9.69
C MET A 172 -8.35 -2.31 9.67
N ASP A 173 -9.52 -2.05 9.09
CA ASP A 173 -10.11 -0.72 9.03
C ASP A 173 -11.38 -0.70 9.86
N VAL A 174 -11.55 0.34 10.67
CA VAL A 174 -12.71 0.52 11.55
C VAL A 174 -13.31 1.90 11.35
N ALA A 175 -14.52 1.94 10.80
CA ALA A 175 -15.32 3.14 10.67
C ALA A 175 -15.88 3.57 12.04
N LEU A 176 -15.62 4.81 12.43
CA LEU A 176 -15.94 5.43 13.72
C LEU A 176 -16.79 6.70 13.52
N GLY A 177 -17.80 6.64 12.65
CA GLY A 177 -18.59 7.79 12.25
C GLY A 177 -17.87 8.59 11.17
N ASP A 178 -17.52 9.84 11.46
CA ASP A 178 -16.70 10.69 10.57
C ASP A 178 -15.19 10.43 10.72
N ALA A 179 -14.80 9.37 11.44
CA ALA A 179 -13.41 9.00 11.68
C ALA A 179 -13.16 7.58 11.19
N GLU A 180 -11.93 7.28 10.82
CA GLU A 180 -11.50 5.93 10.45
C GLU A 180 -10.19 5.58 11.14
N LEU A 181 -10.13 4.38 11.71
CA LEU A 181 -8.93 3.81 12.30
C LEU A 181 -8.46 2.65 11.43
N VAL A 182 -7.26 2.80 10.87
CA VAL A 182 -6.55 1.76 10.13
C VAL A 182 -5.45 1.20 11.03
N VAL A 183 -5.33 -0.11 11.07
CA VAL A 183 -4.25 -0.83 11.76
C VAL A 183 -3.67 -1.86 10.79
N GLN A 184 -2.38 -1.75 10.52
CA GLN A 184 -1.66 -2.70 9.69
C GLN A 184 -0.52 -3.35 10.48
N ILE A 185 -0.29 -4.64 10.25
CA ILE A 185 0.88 -5.35 10.75
C ILE A 185 1.43 -6.17 9.58
N GLY A 186 2.71 -6.01 9.30
CA GLY A 186 3.43 -6.70 8.24
C GLY A 186 4.72 -7.33 8.71
N SER A 187 5.34 -8.08 7.82
CA SER A 187 6.74 -8.46 7.97
C SER A 187 7.42 -8.50 6.63
N GLU A 188 8.63 -7.99 6.55
CA GLU A 188 9.51 -8.14 5.39
C GLU A 188 10.44 -9.34 5.58
N ILE A 189 10.42 -10.29 4.64
CA ILE A 189 11.18 -11.55 4.75
C ILE A 189 12.19 -11.66 3.60
N ILE A 190 13.47 -11.60 3.95
CA ILE A 190 14.61 -11.72 3.04
C ILE A 190 15.56 -12.81 3.54
N ASN A 191 15.85 -13.84 2.73
CA ASN A 191 16.82 -14.90 3.05
C ASN A 191 16.69 -15.48 4.49
N ASP A 192 15.46 -15.82 4.90
CA ASP A 192 15.10 -16.33 6.23
C ASP A 192 15.20 -15.31 7.40
N ASN A 193 15.59 -14.06 7.16
CA ASN A 193 15.47 -12.97 8.12
C ASN A 193 14.11 -12.31 7.97
N ALA A 194 13.46 -11.97 9.08
CA ALA A 194 12.17 -11.32 9.10
C ALA A 194 12.23 -10.03 9.93
N THR A 195 11.90 -8.91 9.31
CA THR A 195 11.61 -7.63 9.97
C THR A 195 10.10 -7.53 10.16
N PHE A 196 9.65 -6.92 11.26
CA PHE A 196 8.21 -6.79 11.55
C PHE A 196 7.85 -5.33 11.69
N ASP A 197 6.78 -4.93 11.01
CA ASP A 197 6.36 -3.54 10.90
C ASP A 197 4.90 -3.43 11.30
N PHE A 198 4.54 -2.30 11.87
CA PHE A 198 3.16 -2.02 12.21
C PHE A 198 2.85 -0.54 12.02
N GLU A 199 1.63 -0.30 11.56
CA GLU A 199 1.08 1.03 11.36
C GLU A 199 -0.26 1.15 12.07
N VAL A 200 -0.52 2.31 12.66
CA VAL A 200 -1.81 2.69 13.20
C VAL A 200 -2.12 4.11 12.73
N THR A 201 -3.14 4.26 11.90
CA THR A 201 -3.51 5.54 11.31
C THR A 201 -4.94 5.91 11.68
N LEU A 202 -5.11 7.14 12.19
CA LEU A 202 -6.42 7.72 12.48
C LEU A 202 -6.69 8.86 11.50
N ALA A 203 -7.73 8.74 10.69
CA ALA A 203 -8.21 9.77 9.78
C ALA A 203 -9.56 10.33 10.24
N TYR A 204 -9.84 11.58 9.88
CA TYR A 204 -11.11 12.25 10.22
C TYR A 204 -11.63 13.08 9.04
N GLU A 205 -12.89 12.92 8.66
CA GLU A 205 -13.51 13.63 7.54
C GLU A 205 -14.01 15.02 7.97
N ILE A 206 -13.53 16.08 7.30
CA ILE A 206 -13.99 17.47 7.51
C ILE A 206 -14.40 18.08 6.16
N GLY A 207 -15.56 17.68 5.66
CA GLY A 207 -16.03 18.09 4.34
C GLY A 207 -15.20 17.41 3.26
N GLU A 208 -14.48 18.18 2.43
CA GLU A 208 -13.58 17.63 1.40
C GLU A 208 -12.15 17.40 1.91
N PHE A 209 -11.87 17.69 3.17
CA PHE A 209 -10.53 17.62 3.76
C PHE A 209 -10.43 16.45 4.72
N VAL A 210 -9.44 15.57 4.52
CA VAL A 210 -9.22 14.38 5.36
C VAL A 210 -7.85 14.46 6.06
N PRO A 211 -7.76 15.08 7.25
CA PRO A 211 -6.55 15.03 8.06
C PRO A 211 -6.36 13.62 8.63
N SER A 212 -5.12 13.14 8.57
CA SER A 212 -4.73 11.87 9.20
C SER A 212 -3.55 12.04 10.15
N LEU A 213 -3.48 11.14 11.13
CA LEU A 213 -2.40 10.98 12.08
C LEU A 213 -1.97 9.50 12.07
N GLY A 214 -0.82 9.22 11.44
CA GLY A 214 -0.21 7.89 11.46
C GLY A 214 0.80 7.71 12.59
N PHE A 215 0.88 6.50 13.12
CA PHE A 215 1.99 5.99 13.92
C PHE A 215 2.52 4.73 13.25
N GLU A 216 3.78 4.76 12.85
CA GLU A 216 4.48 3.62 12.26
C GLU A 216 5.62 3.19 13.17
N GLY A 217 5.90 1.88 13.23
CA GLY A 217 7.10 1.38 13.87
C GLY A 217 7.56 0.02 13.36
N SER A 218 8.88 -0.18 13.41
CA SER A 218 9.53 -1.43 13.06
C SER A 218 10.14 -2.12 14.29
N LEU A 219 10.22 -3.45 14.25
CA LEU A 219 10.81 -4.33 15.26
C LEU A 219 11.99 -5.12 14.67
N ASP A 220 12.94 -4.45 14.03
CA ASP A 220 14.21 -5.08 13.63
C ASP A 220 15.19 -5.15 14.82
N GLY A 221 14.94 -6.03 15.80
CA GLY A 221 15.87 -6.52 16.84
C GLY A 221 16.63 -5.52 17.76
N HIS A 222 16.71 -4.24 17.40
CA HIS A 222 17.78 -3.29 17.74
C HIS A 222 17.34 -1.82 17.64
N SER A 223 16.35 -1.46 16.83
CA SER A 223 15.75 -0.11 16.78
C SER A 223 14.24 -0.15 17.02
N LYS A 224 13.70 0.95 17.53
CA LYS A 224 12.26 1.23 17.61
C LYS A 224 12.10 2.63 17.09
N GLU A 225 11.46 2.75 15.94
CA GLU A 225 11.16 4.04 15.33
C GLU A 225 9.67 4.29 15.46
N ALA A 226 9.33 5.57 15.55
CA ALA A 226 7.98 6.06 15.80
C ALA A 226 7.85 7.35 15.02
N LEU A 227 7.15 7.29 13.90
CA LEU A 227 6.93 8.42 13.04
C LEU A 227 5.50 8.94 13.22
N ILE A 228 5.35 10.27 13.19
CA ILE A 228 4.03 10.90 13.09
C ILE A 228 3.90 11.49 11.69
N VAL A 229 3.00 10.93 10.89
CA VAL A 229 2.73 11.39 9.52
C VAL A 229 1.45 12.23 9.51
N PRO A 230 1.53 13.56 9.30
CA PRO A 230 0.36 14.36 9.00
C PRO A 230 -0.02 14.20 7.52
N GLY A 231 -1.21 13.67 7.24
CA GLY A 231 -1.76 13.59 5.88
C GLY A 231 -2.80 14.68 5.59
N ILE A 232 -2.92 15.03 4.31
CA ILE A 232 -4.01 15.83 3.76
C ILE A 232 -4.49 15.10 2.50
N GLY A 233 -5.64 14.44 2.61
CA GLY A 233 -6.42 13.91 1.47
C GLY A 233 -7.46 14.90 0.98
#